data_AF-A0A8S2GBI4-F1
#
_entry.id   AF-A0A8S2GBI4-F1
#
_cell.length_a   1.000
_cell.length_b   1.000
_cell.length_c   1.000
_cell.angle_alpha   90.00
_cell.angle_beta   90.00
_cell.angle_gamma   90.00
#
_symmetry.space_group_name_H-M   'P 1'
#
loop_
_entity.id
_entity.type
_entity.pdbx_description
1 polymer ?
#
loop_
_entity_poly.entity_id
_entity_poly.type
_entity_poly.pdbx_seq_one_letter_code
_entity_poly.pdbx_strand_id
1 'polypeptide(L)'
;TVLIVCENIVKFEKNSSQVRKEFQYKGNKIYIYDRTYRKFEKNQLNCADIIIATNIAGRGTDLDIDKFLERNGGLHVILTYTPNNLRVEKQAFGRTARAGKRGT
;
A
#
# COMPACT_ATOMS: atom_id res chain seq x y z
N THR A 1 -7.89 5.28 -0.22
CA THR A 1 -7.02 4.31 0.48
C THR A 1 -5.66 4.36 -0.11
N VAL A 2 -4.61 4.21 0.68
CA VAL A 2 -3.23 4.41 0.21
C VAL A 2 -2.36 3.17 0.46
N LEU A 3 -1.53 2.82 -0.53
CA LEU A 3 -0.44 1.86 -0.43
C LEU A 3 0.88 2.61 -0.55
N ILE A 4 1.63 2.66 0.55
CA ILE A 4 2.95 3.30 0.64
C ILE A 4 4.02 2.24 0.45
N VAL A 5 4.80 2.37 -0.62
CA VAL A 5 5.88 1.45 -0.97
C VAL A 5 7.23 2.07 -0.62
N CYS A 6 7.91 1.44 0.33
CA CYS A 6 9.23 1.84 0.81
C CYS A 6 10.34 1.09 0.05
N GLU A 7 11.48 1.77 -0.13
CA GLU A 7 12.63 1.24 -0.86
C GLU A 7 13.28 0.05 -0.15
N ASN A 8 13.51 0.17 1.15
CA ASN A 8 14.22 -0.80 1.96
C ASN A 8 13.62 -0.88 3.37
N ILE A 9 14.06 -1.88 4.14
CA ILE A 9 13.53 -2.15 5.48
C ILE A 9 13.80 -1.00 6.47
N VAL A 10 14.93 -0.30 6.35
CA VAL A 10 15.26 0.81 7.25
C VAL A 10 14.28 1.98 7.04
N LYS A 11 14.03 2.37 5.79
CA LYS A 11 13.04 3.40 5.45
C LYS A 11 11.63 2.96 5.82
N PHE A 12 11.32 1.68 5.64
CA PHE A 12 10.04 1.10 6.05
C PHE A 12 9.78 1.24 7.55
N GLU A 13 10.72 0.87 8.42
CA GLU A 13 10.57 1.00 9.88
C GLU A 13 10.40 2.47 10.32
N LYS A 14 11.16 3.37 9.67
CA LYS A 14 11.02 4.81 9.94
C LYS A 14 9.65 5.34 9.53
N ASN A 15 9.23 5.05 8.30
CA ASN A 15 7.95 5.51 7.76
C ASN A 15 6.77 4.89 8.50
N SER A 16 6.85 3.61 8.87
CA SER A 16 5.80 2.92 9.61
C SER A 16 5.61 3.54 10.99
N SER A 17 6.70 3.87 11.69
CA SER A 17 6.67 4.56 12.99
C SER A 17 6.04 5.95 12.88
N GLN A 18 6.43 6.73 11.85
CA GLN A 18 5.89 8.07 11.63
C GLN A 18 4.39 8.03 11.30
N VAL A 19 3.99 7.18 10.35
CA VAL A 19 2.58 7.04 9.96
C VAL A 19 1.72 6.55 11.12
N ARG A 20 2.23 5.60 11.93
CA ARG A 20 1.53 5.18 13.16
C ARG A 20 1.31 6.35 14.10
N LYS A 21 2.36 7.11 14.42
CA LYS A 21 2.25 8.26 15.33
C LYS A 21 1.22 9.28 14.86
N GLU A 22 1.13 9.53 13.57
CA GLU A 22 0.29 10.59 13.00
C GLU A 22 -1.17 10.16 12.74
N PHE A 23 -1.40 8.89 12.39
CA PHE A 23 -2.71 8.40 11.94
C PHE A 23 -3.37 7.38 12.87
N GLN A 24 -2.66 6.82 13.86
CA GLN A 24 -3.22 5.80 14.77
C GLN A 24 -4.44 6.30 15.55
N TYR A 25 -4.50 7.59 15.90
CA TYR A 25 -5.59 8.18 16.68
C TYR A 25 -6.71 8.78 15.81
N LYS A 26 -6.57 8.76 14.48
CA LYS A 26 -7.53 9.36 13.54
C LYS A 26 -8.57 8.35 13.00
N GLY A 27 -8.62 7.15 13.60
CA GLY A 27 -9.53 6.09 13.16
C GLY A 27 -9.09 5.36 11.88
N ASN A 28 -7.92 5.71 11.32
CA ASN A 28 -7.35 5.01 10.17
C ASN A 28 -6.84 3.62 10.57
N LYS A 29 -7.15 2.61 9.75
CA LYS A 29 -6.61 1.27 9.92
C LYS A 29 -5.27 1.16 9.19
N ILE A 30 -4.21 0.95 9.95
CA ILE A 30 -2.83 0.87 9.43
C ILE A 30 -2.42 -0.59 9.34
N TYR A 31 -2.07 -1.02 8.13
CA TYR A 31 -1.59 -2.36 7.85
C TYR A 31 -0.11 -2.32 7.46
N ILE A 32 0.67 -3.18 8.10
CA ILE A 32 2.12 -3.28 7.88
C ILE A 32 2.42 -4.57 7.14
N TYR A 33 3.08 -4.44 5.99
CA TYR A 33 3.43 -5.53 5.11
C TYR A 33 4.94 -5.73 5.06
N ASP A 34 5.39 -6.63 5.92
CA ASP A 34 6.77 -7.10 6.01
C ASP A 34 6.88 -8.47 5.28
N ARG A 35 8.03 -8.68 4.65
CA ARG A 35 8.52 -9.95 4.10
C ARG A 35 8.56 -11.12 5.10
N THR A 36 8.37 -10.91 6.40
CA THR A 36 8.27 -11.96 7.45
C THR A 36 7.00 -12.81 7.43
N TYR A 37 6.33 -12.96 6.27
CA TYR A 37 5.16 -13.85 6.11
C TYR A 37 3.96 -13.54 7.02
N ARG A 38 3.86 -12.35 7.63
CA ARG A 38 2.58 -11.88 8.18
C ARG A 38 1.63 -11.66 7.00
N LYS A 39 0.83 -12.70 6.72
CA LYS A 39 -0.18 -12.71 5.67
C LYS A 39 -1.07 -11.48 5.82
N PHE A 40 -1.39 -10.83 4.71
CA PHE A 40 -2.46 -9.84 4.70
C PHE A 40 -3.74 -10.61 4.97
N GLU A 41 -4.24 -10.55 6.19
CA GLU A 41 -5.49 -11.21 6.56
C GLU A 41 -6.71 -10.37 6.17
N LYS A 42 -6.53 -9.36 5.31
CA LYS A 42 -7.62 -8.53 4.81
C LYS A 42 -7.87 -8.83 3.35
N ASN A 43 -8.98 -9.50 3.09
CA ASN A 43 -9.37 -9.90 1.73
C ASN A 43 -9.82 -8.72 0.86
N GLN A 44 -10.28 -7.62 1.46
CA GLN A 44 -10.78 -6.46 0.73
C GLN A 44 -10.51 -5.17 1.50
N LEU A 45 -9.94 -4.17 0.82
CA LEU A 45 -9.63 -2.85 1.33
C LEU A 45 -10.86 -1.94 1.34
N ASN A 46 -10.94 -1.08 2.35
CA ASN A 46 -11.97 -0.07 2.52
C ASN A 46 -11.36 1.33 2.50
N CYS A 47 -12.21 2.36 2.41
CA CYS A 47 -11.77 3.75 2.58
C CYS A 47 -11.01 3.96 3.90
N ALA A 48 -10.08 4.92 3.88
CA ALA A 48 -9.22 5.29 5.01
C ALA A 48 -8.20 4.23 5.47
N ASP A 49 -8.11 3.08 4.80
CA ASP A 49 -7.02 2.13 5.01
C ASP A 49 -5.68 2.74 4.55
N ILE A 50 -4.63 2.47 5.33
CA ILE A 50 -3.25 2.84 5.04
C ILE A 50 -2.43 1.55 5.07
N ILE A 51 -1.88 1.15 3.92
CA ILE A 51 -0.97 0.00 3.83
C ILE A 51 0.44 0.53 3.65
N ILE A 52 1.39 -0.02 4.41
CA ILE A 52 2.81 0.28 4.28
C ILE A 52 3.53 -1.02 3.96
N ALA A 53 4.29 -1.03 2.87
CA ALA A 53 4.99 -2.21 2.38
C ALA A 53 6.41 -1.85 1.93
N THR A 54 7.28 -2.85 1.81
CA THR A 54 8.51 -2.74 1.01
C THR A 54 8.24 -3.18 -0.42
N ASN A 55 9.10 -2.79 -1.37
CA ASN A 55 8.96 -3.18 -2.79
C ASN A 55 8.85 -4.71 -3.02
N ILE A 56 9.39 -5.52 -2.10
CA ILE A 56 9.33 -6.99 -2.17
C ILE A 56 8.09 -7.53 -1.44
N ALA A 57 7.67 -6.89 -0.34
CA ALA A 57 6.51 -7.32 0.42
C ALA A 57 5.22 -7.10 -0.40
N GLY A 58 4.33 -8.09 -0.43
CA GLY A 58 3.07 -8.00 -1.18
C GLY A 58 3.19 -8.36 -2.65
N ARG A 59 4.37 -8.79 -3.13
CA ARG A 59 4.47 -9.42 -4.45
C ARG A 59 3.59 -10.67 -4.49
N GLY A 60 2.64 -10.68 -5.42
CA GLY A 60 1.67 -11.78 -5.56
C GLY A 60 0.43 -11.68 -4.67
N THR A 61 0.33 -10.66 -3.79
CA THR A 61 -0.91 -10.37 -3.07
C THR A 61 -1.82 -9.52 -3.95
N ASP A 62 -3.04 -10.00 -4.17
CA ASP A 62 -4.10 -9.20 -4.78
C ASP A 62 -4.77 -8.35 -3.71
N LEU A 63 -4.86 -7.04 -3.94
CA LEU A 63 -5.48 -6.10 -3.03
C LEU A 63 -6.85 -5.74 -3.59
N ASP A 64 -7.85 -6.56 -3.27
CA ASP A 64 -9.21 -6.24 -3.67
C ASP A 64 -9.69 -4.98 -2.95
N ILE A 65 -10.52 -4.18 -3.62
CA ILE A 65 -11.11 -2.95 -3.06
C ILE A 65 -12.62 -3.07 -3.06
N ASP A 66 -13.27 -2.54 -2.03
CA ASP A 66 -14.73 -2.49 -1.98
C ASP A 66 -15.31 -1.48 -2.97
N LYS A 67 -16.62 -1.62 -3.27
CA LYS A 67 -17.33 -0.75 -4.22
C LYS A 67 -17.33 0.72 -3.79
N PHE A 68 -17.30 0.98 -2.48
CA PHE A 68 -17.31 2.33 -1.95
C PHE A 68 -15.97 3.03 -2.20
N LEU A 69 -14.86 2.34 -1.95
CA LEU A 69 -13.50 2.79 -2.24
C LEU A 69 -13.31 3.01 -3.73
N GLU A 70 -13.74 2.09 -4.58
CA GLU A 70 -13.66 2.24 -6.03
C GLU A 70 -14.38 3.51 -6.52
N ARG A 71 -15.61 3.76 -6.03
CA ARG A 71 -16.37 4.98 -6.35
C ARG A 71 -15.64 6.25 -5.89
N ASN A 72 -14.90 6.18 -4.79
CA ASN A 72 -14.10 7.27 -4.23
C ASN A 72 -12.67 7.38 -4.82
N GLY A 73 -12.43 6.78 -5.99
CA GLY A 73 -11.15 6.90 -6.71
C GLY A 73 -10.22 5.70 -6.55
N GLY A 74 -10.55 4.75 -5.68
CA GLY A 74 -9.86 3.48 -5.55
C GLY A 74 -8.57 3.51 -4.74
N LEU A 75 -7.68 2.58 -5.05
CA LEU A 75 -6.38 2.47 -4.37
C LEU A 75 -5.42 3.54 -4.92
N HIS A 76 -4.73 4.25 -4.02
CA HIS A 76 -3.67 5.15 -4.43
C HIS A 76 -2.31 4.59 -4.02
N VAL A 77 -1.35 4.51 -4.95
CA VAL A 77 0.00 4.01 -4.72
C VAL A 77 0.97 5.18 -4.58
N ILE A 78 1.74 5.17 -3.49
CA ILE A 78 2.76 6.17 -3.19
C ILE A 78 4.12 5.46 -3.11
N LEU A 79 5.07 5.91 -3.91
CA LEU A 79 6.47 5.52 -3.78
C LEU A 79 7.19 6.53 -2.89
N THR A 80 7.85 6.06 -1.83
CA THR A 80 8.63 6.96 -0.94
C THR A 80 10.03 7.26 -1.46
N TYR A 81 10.31 6.87 -2.69
CA TYR A 81 11.63 6.93 -3.33
C TYR A 81 11.44 6.94 -4.84
N THR A 82 12.46 7.42 -5.55
CA THR A 82 12.51 7.35 -7.00
C THR A 82 13.17 6.03 -7.41
N PRO A 83 12.46 5.13 -8.12
CA PRO A 83 13.06 3.87 -8.57
C PRO A 83 14.17 4.12 -9.60
N ASN A 84 15.31 3.45 -9.44
CA ASN A 84 16.42 3.53 -10.40
C ASN A 84 16.16 2.75 -11.71
N ASN A 85 15.02 2.04 -11.80
CA ASN A 85 14.67 1.23 -12.96
C ASN A 85 13.15 1.31 -13.22
N LEU A 86 12.81 1.59 -14.48
CA LEU A 86 11.44 1.62 -15.00
C LEU A 86 10.64 0.35 -14.69
N ARG A 87 11.30 -0.81 -14.62
CA ARG A 87 10.66 -2.08 -14.26
C ARG A 87 10.10 -2.07 -12.84
N VAL A 88 10.77 -1.43 -11.89
CA VAL A 88 10.30 -1.33 -10.50
C VAL A 88 9.14 -0.35 -10.42
N GLU A 89 9.26 0.78 -11.09
CA GLU A 89 8.21 1.80 -11.19
C GLU A 89 6.91 1.21 -11.78
N LYS A 90 7.00 0.53 -12.93
CA LYS A 90 5.84 -0.14 -13.56
C LYS A 90 5.21 -1.21 -12.66
N GLN A 91 6.01 -1.94 -11.87
CA GLN A 91 5.50 -2.92 -10.93
C GLN A 91 4.75 -2.28 -9.76
N ALA A 92 5.20 -1.11 -9.29
CA ALA A 92 4.50 -0.37 -8.24
C ALA A 92 3.18 0.20 -8.75
N PHE A 93 3.17 0.87 -9.91
CA PHE A 93 1.93 1.40 -10.50
C PHE A 93 0.94 0.30 -10.89
N GLY A 94 1.42 -0.88 -11.31
CA GLY A 94 0.57 -2.05 -11.54
C GLY A 94 -0.12 -2.62 -10.28
N ARG A 95 0.16 -2.07 -9.08
CA ARG A 95 -0.54 -2.43 -7.84
C ARG A 95 -1.89 -1.73 -7.70
N THR A 96 -2.13 -0.68 -8.46
CA THR A 96 -3.42 0.01 -8.49
C THR A 96 -4.17 -0.26 -9.80
N ALA A 97 -5.41 0.22 -9.87
CA ALA A 97 -6.27 0.17 -11.05
C ALA A 97 -6.41 -1.23 -11.71
N ARG A 98 -6.27 -2.28 -10.90
CA ARG A 98 -6.27 -3.67 -11.37
C ARG A 98 -7.65 -4.05 -11.90
N ALA A 99 -7.67 -4.80 -13.01
CA ALA A 99 -8.91 -5.24 -13.68
C ALA A 99 -9.88 -4.10 -14.06
N GLY A 100 -9.35 -2.92 -14.41
CA GLY A 100 -10.15 -1.78 -14.86
C GLY A 100 -10.79 -0.96 -13.73
N LYS A 101 -10.48 -1.29 -12.46
CA LYS A 101 -10.90 -0.50 -11.31
C LYS A 101 -10.23 0.88 -11.31
N ARG A 102 -10.83 1.83 -10.59
CA ARG A 102 -10.23 3.17 -10.39
C ARG A 102 -9.01 3.08 -9.45
N GLY A 103 -8.07 3.98 -9.65
CA GLY A 103 -6.86 4.07 -8.84
C GLY A 103 -5.83 5.03 -9.42
N THR A 104 -4.85 5.42 -8.61
CA THR A 104 -3.79 6.37 -8.97
C THR A 104 -2.43 5.96 -8.45
#